data_AF-A0A966SK93-F1
#
_entry.id   AF-A0A966SK93-F1
#
_cell.length_a   1.000
_cell.length_b   1.000
_cell.length_c   1.000
_cell.angle_alpha   90.00
_cell.angle_beta   90.00
_cell.angle_gamma   90.00
#
_symmetry.space_group_name_H-M   'P 1'
#
loop_
_entity.id
_entity.type
_entity.pdbx_description
1 polymer ?
#
loop_
_entity_poly.entity_id
_entity_poly.type
_entity_poly.pdbx_seq_one_letter_code
_entity_poly.pdbx_strand_id
1 'polypeptide(L)'
;MFRTTTVGSLPKPDWLAEPEKLWPTWRLEGQALQDGKERAALEWLREQEAAGIDVVGDGEQFRIHFVHGFLEQLEGIDWNRKTRMGIRNNRYEADVPTVTGPLARPKAIHAADAAYMRAQTTRRLKVTLPGPMTICDTLADGYYGRREDMAMRFAELLNAEAKELVAAGADVIQFDE
;
A
#
# COMPACT_ATOMS: atom_id res chain seq x y z
N MET A 1 -12.02 -8.61 -27.23
CA MET A 1 -11.23 -7.38 -27.02
C MET A 1 -10.51 -7.51 -25.69
N PHE A 2 -9.23 -7.14 -25.62
CA PHE A 2 -8.40 -7.24 -24.41
C PHE A 2 -8.50 -5.94 -23.59
N ARG A 3 -8.51 -6.06 -22.25
CA ARG A 3 -8.46 -4.90 -21.35
C ARG A 3 -7.04 -4.66 -20.86
N THR A 4 -6.69 -3.42 -20.66
CA THR A 4 -5.36 -2.94 -20.27
C THR A 4 -5.36 -2.36 -18.84
N THR A 5 -4.26 -2.57 -18.12
CA THR A 5 -4.01 -2.01 -16.79
C THR A 5 -2.51 -2.04 -16.52
N THR A 6 -2.05 -1.26 -15.54
CA THR A 6 -0.69 -1.35 -15.00
C THR A 6 -0.66 -2.31 -13.81
N VAL A 7 0.52 -2.67 -13.30
CA VAL A 7 0.63 -3.54 -12.11
C VAL A 7 0.29 -2.76 -10.84
N GLY A 8 0.66 -1.49 -10.71
CA GLY A 8 0.37 -0.68 -9.52
C GLY A 8 1.16 0.62 -9.54
N SER A 9 2.31 0.64 -8.88
CA SER A 9 3.16 1.82 -8.72
C SER A 9 3.60 2.46 -10.04
N LEU A 10 3.58 3.79 -10.09
CA LEU A 10 4.17 4.63 -11.13
C LEU A 10 5.21 5.58 -10.50
N PRO A 11 6.19 6.10 -11.28
CA PRO A 11 7.23 6.98 -10.75
C PRO A 11 6.64 8.19 -10.02
N LYS A 12 7.11 8.45 -8.79
CA LYS A 12 6.72 9.66 -8.06
C LYS A 12 7.39 10.88 -8.70
N PRO A 13 6.70 12.02 -8.85
CA PRO A 13 7.33 13.24 -9.31
C PRO A 13 8.51 13.63 -8.41
N ASP A 14 9.55 14.21 -9.01
CA ASP A 14 10.79 14.58 -8.32
C ASP A 14 10.57 15.61 -7.22
N TRP A 15 9.57 16.47 -7.36
CA TRP A 15 9.14 17.44 -6.34
C TRP A 15 8.43 16.80 -5.16
N LEU A 16 7.95 15.56 -5.29
CA LEU A 16 7.26 14.82 -4.23
C LEU A 16 8.22 13.88 -3.47
N ALA A 17 9.10 13.16 -4.19
CA ALA A 17 10.00 12.17 -3.61
C ALA A 17 11.31 12.01 -4.39
N GLU A 18 12.30 11.34 -3.81
CA GLU A 18 13.52 10.95 -4.52
C GLU A 18 13.22 10.05 -5.74
N PRO A 19 13.75 10.34 -6.94
CA PRO A 19 13.50 9.54 -8.14
C PRO A 19 14.29 8.22 -8.12
N GLU A 20 13.82 7.24 -8.91
CA GLU A 20 14.52 5.97 -9.22
C GLU A 20 14.96 5.14 -8.01
N LYS A 21 14.23 5.25 -6.89
CA LYS A 21 14.59 4.59 -5.63
C LYS A 21 13.39 3.91 -4.99
N LEU A 22 13.62 2.74 -4.38
CA LEU A 22 12.66 2.14 -3.45
C LEU A 22 12.82 2.79 -2.07
N TRP A 23 11.71 2.94 -1.34
CA TRP A 23 11.64 3.72 -0.10
C TRP A 23 12.24 5.13 -0.24
N PRO A 24 11.75 5.95 -1.20
CA PRO A 24 12.24 7.31 -1.34
C PRO A 24 11.82 8.16 -0.14
N THR A 25 12.60 9.19 0.17
CA THR A 25 12.21 10.19 1.17
C THR A 25 11.17 11.13 0.57
N TRP A 26 10.08 11.41 1.29
CA TRP A 26 9.19 12.51 0.91
C TRP A 26 9.95 13.85 0.98
N ARG A 27 9.70 14.73 0.02
CA ARG A 27 10.25 16.10 0.01
C ARG A 27 9.30 17.13 0.63
N LEU A 28 8.07 16.72 0.89
CA LEU A 28 7.01 17.55 1.48
C LEU A 28 6.57 16.96 2.82
N GLU A 29 5.94 17.78 3.66
CA GLU A 29 5.42 17.38 4.97
C GLU A 29 4.04 18.02 5.25
N GLY A 30 3.35 17.51 6.26
CA GLY A 30 2.05 18.04 6.70
C GLY A 30 1.01 18.08 5.57
N GLN A 31 0.27 19.18 5.49
CA GLN A 31 -0.76 19.37 4.47
C GLN A 31 -0.18 19.42 3.05
N ALA A 32 1.00 20.03 2.88
CA ALA A 32 1.66 20.11 1.57
C ALA A 32 1.99 18.71 1.02
N LEU A 33 2.32 17.75 1.88
CA LEU A 33 2.51 16.36 1.47
C LEU A 33 1.20 15.73 0.98
N GLN A 34 0.09 15.95 1.69
CA GLN A 34 -1.19 15.41 1.27
C GLN A 34 -1.62 15.98 -0.09
N ASP A 35 -1.57 17.31 -0.23
CA ASP A 35 -1.89 18.00 -1.49
C ASP A 35 -0.97 17.52 -2.63
N GLY A 36 0.31 17.29 -2.32
CA GLY A 36 1.29 16.75 -3.27
C GLY A 36 0.97 15.32 -3.72
N LYS A 37 0.56 14.44 -2.81
CA LYS A 37 0.15 13.07 -3.15
C LYS A 37 -1.09 13.05 -4.03
N GLU A 38 -2.09 13.84 -3.68
CA GLU A 38 -3.33 14.00 -4.46
C GLU A 38 -3.04 14.51 -5.87
N ARG A 39 -2.22 15.57 -5.98
CA ARG A 39 -1.76 16.11 -7.26
C ARG A 39 -1.05 15.05 -8.10
N ALA A 40 -0.09 14.33 -7.53
CA ALA A 40 0.68 13.32 -8.26
C ALA A 40 -0.21 12.15 -8.72
N ALA A 41 -1.17 11.71 -7.90
CA ALA A 41 -2.14 10.69 -8.27
C ALA A 41 -3.03 11.14 -9.43
N LEU A 42 -3.47 12.41 -9.42
CA LEU A 42 -4.28 12.99 -10.50
C LEU A 42 -3.50 13.15 -11.81
N GLU A 43 -2.22 13.54 -11.73
CA GLU A 43 -1.32 13.58 -12.89
C GLU A 43 -1.25 12.19 -13.55
N TRP A 44 -0.97 11.13 -12.78
CA TRP A 44 -0.92 9.77 -13.32
C TRP A 44 -2.26 9.22 -13.78
N LEU A 45 -3.37 9.60 -13.14
CA LEU A 45 -4.70 9.23 -13.61
C LEU A 45 -4.94 9.77 -15.02
N ARG A 46 -4.66 11.06 -15.25
CA ARG A 46 -4.83 11.70 -16.56
C ARG A 46 -3.95 11.08 -17.62
N GLU A 47 -2.69 10.77 -17.29
CA GLU A 47 -1.77 10.08 -18.22
C GLU A 47 -2.28 8.68 -18.59
N GLN A 48 -2.76 7.90 -17.62
CA GLN A 48 -3.36 6.59 -17.90
C GLN A 48 -4.60 6.69 -18.79
N GLU A 49 -5.48 7.66 -18.53
CA GLU A 49 -6.68 7.88 -19.34
C GLU A 49 -6.34 8.32 -20.78
N ALA A 50 -5.37 9.21 -20.94
CA ALA A 50 -4.88 9.68 -22.24
C ALA A 50 -4.19 8.55 -23.02
N ALA A 51 -3.47 7.66 -22.33
CA ALA A 51 -2.86 6.47 -22.90
C ALA A 51 -3.87 5.37 -23.24
N GLY A 52 -5.15 5.55 -22.91
CA GLY A 52 -6.22 4.59 -23.23
C GLY A 52 -6.29 3.38 -22.28
N ILE A 53 -5.71 3.46 -21.07
CA ILE A 53 -5.75 2.36 -20.09
C ILE A 53 -7.18 2.13 -19.59
N ASP A 54 -7.66 0.89 -19.64
CA ASP A 54 -9.05 0.54 -19.31
C ASP A 54 -9.34 0.53 -17.81
N VAL A 55 -8.40 0.01 -17.02
CA VAL A 55 -8.48 -0.07 -15.56
C VAL A 55 -7.33 0.73 -14.96
N VAL A 56 -7.66 1.86 -14.36
CA VAL A 56 -6.71 2.87 -13.88
C VAL A 56 -6.47 2.72 -12.38
N GLY A 57 -5.32 3.18 -11.91
CA GLY A 57 -4.97 3.22 -10.48
C GLY A 57 -4.41 4.58 -10.06
N ASP A 58 -4.15 4.71 -8.76
CA ASP A 58 -3.52 5.89 -8.15
C ASP A 58 -2.01 5.99 -8.40
N GLY A 59 -1.41 5.01 -9.09
CA GLY A 59 0.04 4.91 -9.26
C GLY A 59 0.80 4.72 -7.94
N GLU A 60 0.12 4.30 -6.86
CA GLU A 60 0.63 4.24 -5.50
C GLU A 60 1.30 5.54 -5.00
N GLN A 61 0.76 6.69 -5.42
CA GLN A 61 1.31 8.00 -5.07
C GLN A 61 1.07 8.37 -3.60
N PHE A 62 0.07 7.78 -2.93
CA PHE A 62 -0.25 8.06 -1.52
C PHE A 62 0.67 7.40 -0.50
N ARG A 63 1.54 6.46 -0.93
CA ARG A 63 2.40 5.63 -0.08
C ARG A 63 3.85 5.57 -0.57
N ILE A 64 4.79 5.40 0.36
CA ILE A 64 6.22 5.23 0.04
C ILE A 64 6.54 3.84 -0.50
N HIS A 65 5.92 2.82 0.07
CA HIS A 65 6.17 1.42 -0.23
C HIS A 65 4.87 0.63 -0.18
N PHE A 66 4.70 -0.31 -1.12
CA PHE A 66 3.46 -1.06 -1.31
C PHE A 66 3.04 -1.86 -0.06
N VAL A 67 4.01 -2.29 0.76
CA VAL A 67 3.74 -2.95 2.04
C VAL A 67 3.60 -1.95 3.20
N HIS A 68 4.54 -1.01 3.35
CA HIS A 68 4.60 -0.17 4.57
C HIS A 68 3.47 0.85 4.61
N GLY A 69 2.95 1.29 3.45
CA GLY A 69 1.80 2.20 3.40
C GLY A 69 0.58 1.66 4.12
N PHE A 70 0.44 0.33 4.21
CA PHE A 70 -0.59 -0.32 5.02
C PHE A 70 -0.13 -0.50 6.48
N LEU A 71 1.08 -1.01 6.70
CA LEU A 71 1.56 -1.39 8.03
C LEU A 71 1.77 -0.21 8.98
N GLU A 72 2.20 0.95 8.50
CA GLU A 72 2.52 2.13 9.33
C GLU A 72 1.29 2.68 10.07
N GLN A 73 0.09 2.33 9.64
CA GLN A 73 -1.18 2.73 10.27
C GLN A 73 -1.76 1.66 11.20
N LEU A 74 -1.09 0.52 11.37
CA LEU A 74 -1.53 -0.56 12.25
C LEU A 74 -0.92 -0.43 13.66
N GLU A 75 -1.70 -0.81 14.65
CA GLU A 75 -1.24 -1.00 16.02
C GLU A 75 -0.63 -2.39 16.21
N GLY A 76 0.21 -2.56 17.23
CA GLY A 76 0.85 -3.84 17.56
C GLY A 76 2.20 -4.11 16.87
N ILE A 77 2.67 -3.18 16.04
CA ILE A 77 3.99 -3.23 15.37
C ILE A 77 4.94 -2.23 16.05
N ASP A 78 6.07 -2.72 16.54
CA ASP A 78 7.16 -1.89 17.03
C ASP A 78 8.18 -1.65 15.92
N TRP A 79 8.20 -0.41 15.42
CA TRP A 79 9.10 0.03 14.35
C TRP A 79 10.53 0.27 14.82
N ASN A 80 10.75 0.47 16.12
CA ASN A 80 12.08 0.68 16.72
C ASN A 80 12.75 -0.65 17.06
N ARG A 81 11.96 -1.68 17.38
CA ARG A 81 12.46 -3.05 17.57
C ARG A 81 12.68 -3.72 16.23
N LYS A 82 13.93 -3.67 15.76
CA LYS A 82 14.37 -4.40 14.58
C LYS A 82 14.81 -5.82 14.92
N THR A 83 14.36 -6.78 14.12
CA THR A 83 14.78 -8.18 14.21
C THR A 83 15.40 -8.59 12.87
N ARG A 84 16.63 -9.10 12.91
CA ARG A 84 17.31 -9.66 11.75
C ARG A 84 16.64 -10.97 11.35
N MET A 85 16.12 -11.07 10.13
CA MET A 85 15.56 -12.32 9.61
C MET A 85 15.80 -12.48 8.12
N GLY A 86 15.74 -13.73 7.65
CA GLY A 86 15.72 -14.03 6.23
C GLY A 86 14.35 -13.71 5.62
N ILE A 87 14.36 -13.01 4.49
CA ILE A 87 13.18 -12.62 3.72
C ILE A 87 13.27 -13.21 2.31
N ARG A 88 12.12 -13.31 1.64
CA ARG A 88 11.94 -13.92 0.31
C ARG A 88 12.53 -15.31 0.24
N ASN A 89 12.11 -16.17 1.18
CA ASN A 89 12.63 -17.53 1.35
C ASN A 89 14.16 -17.56 1.59
N ASN A 90 14.63 -16.75 2.54
CA ASN A 90 16.05 -16.60 2.89
C ASN A 90 16.98 -16.18 1.73
N ARG A 91 16.42 -15.57 0.68
CA ARG A 91 17.24 -15.01 -0.40
C ARG A 91 18.00 -13.77 0.04
N TYR A 92 17.48 -13.06 1.03
CA TYR A 92 18.09 -11.87 1.62
C TYR A 92 17.95 -11.89 3.14
N GLU A 93 18.87 -11.25 3.85
CA GLU A 93 18.70 -10.91 5.26
C GLU A 93 18.35 -9.43 5.39
N ALA A 94 17.38 -9.12 6.24
CA ALA A 94 16.96 -7.75 6.50
C ALA A 94 16.63 -7.55 7.99
N ASP A 95 16.82 -6.31 8.46
CA ASP A 95 16.37 -5.86 9.76
C ASP A 95 14.94 -5.33 9.63
N VAL A 96 13.97 -6.13 10.07
CA VAL A 96 12.54 -5.83 9.90
C VAL A 96 11.90 -5.38 11.22
N PRO A 97 10.82 -4.58 11.18
CA PRO A 97 10.01 -4.28 12.36
C PRO A 97 9.46 -5.56 13.00
N THR A 98 9.12 -5.49 14.29
CA THR A 98 8.64 -6.65 15.06
C THR A 98 7.20 -6.43 15.51
N VAL A 99 6.34 -7.41 15.28
CA VAL A 99 5.01 -7.48 15.90
C VAL A 99 5.19 -7.84 17.37
N THR A 100 4.83 -6.93 18.28
CA THR A 100 5.04 -7.09 19.74
C THR A 100 3.74 -7.20 20.52
N GLY A 101 2.59 -7.05 19.86
CA GLY A 101 1.28 -7.10 20.49
C GLY A 101 0.17 -7.48 19.51
N PRO A 102 -1.09 -7.48 19.98
CA PRO A 102 -2.24 -7.74 19.13
C PRO A 102 -2.32 -6.68 18.02
N LEU A 103 -2.54 -7.13 16.79
CA LEU A 103 -2.62 -6.27 15.61
C LEU A 103 -4.04 -5.70 15.53
N ALA A 104 -4.13 -4.38 15.44
CA ALA A 104 -5.40 -3.69 15.25
C ALA A 104 -5.29 -2.62 14.15
N ARG A 105 -6.40 -2.44 13.46
CA ARG A 105 -6.60 -1.41 12.43
C ARG A 105 -7.65 -0.43 12.97
N PRO A 106 -7.24 0.67 13.61
CA PRO A 106 -8.18 1.57 14.30
C PRO A 106 -9.06 2.37 13.32
N LYS A 107 -8.64 2.49 12.06
CA LYS A 107 -9.34 3.23 11.00
C LYS A 107 -9.02 2.67 9.62
N ALA A 108 -9.85 3.02 8.64
CA ALA A 108 -9.55 2.89 7.22
C ALA A 108 -8.21 3.53 6.87
N ILE A 109 -7.41 2.83 6.06
CA ILE A 109 -6.06 3.29 5.71
C ILE A 109 -6.07 4.01 4.35
N HIS A 110 -6.66 3.38 3.34
CA HIS A 110 -6.64 3.84 1.95
C HIS A 110 -8.03 4.25 1.44
N ALA A 111 -9.09 4.12 2.25
CA ALA A 111 -10.45 4.43 1.82
C ALA A 111 -10.66 5.91 1.43
N ALA A 112 -10.00 6.84 2.13
CA ALA A 112 -10.06 8.26 1.79
C ALA A 112 -9.40 8.54 0.43
N ASP A 113 -8.23 7.96 0.19
CA ASP A 113 -7.50 8.07 -1.07
C ASP A 113 -8.31 7.45 -2.24
N ALA A 114 -8.92 6.29 -2.00
CA ALA A 114 -9.78 5.62 -2.98
C ALA A 114 -11.03 6.46 -3.32
N ALA A 115 -11.67 7.06 -2.31
CA ALA A 115 -12.82 7.94 -2.51
C ALA A 115 -12.44 9.21 -3.28
N TYR A 116 -11.28 9.80 -2.98
CA TYR A 116 -10.72 10.91 -3.75
C TYR A 116 -10.54 10.50 -5.21
N MET A 117 -9.86 9.38 -5.47
CA MET A 117 -9.60 8.89 -6.83
C MET A 117 -10.89 8.57 -7.59
N ARG A 118 -11.86 7.95 -6.94
CA ARG A 118 -13.16 7.65 -7.53
C ARG A 118 -13.86 8.91 -8.03
N ALA A 119 -13.76 10.03 -7.31
CA ALA A 119 -14.36 11.30 -7.71
C ALA A 119 -13.73 11.92 -8.97
N GLN A 120 -12.52 11.50 -9.35
CA GLN A 120 -11.76 12.08 -10.48
C GLN A 120 -11.95 11.35 -11.82
N THR A 121 -12.53 10.15 -11.83
CA THR A 121 -12.67 9.34 -13.05
C THR A 121 -14.03 8.66 -13.11
N THR A 122 -14.41 8.15 -14.28
CA THR A 122 -15.51 7.18 -14.45
C THR A 122 -15.03 5.81 -14.93
N ARG A 123 -13.71 5.64 -15.18
CA ARG A 123 -13.10 4.35 -15.52
C ARG A 123 -13.13 3.40 -14.31
N ARG A 124 -12.84 2.12 -14.57
CA ARG A 124 -12.67 1.14 -13.50
C ARG A 124 -11.45 1.50 -12.67
N LEU A 125 -11.65 1.67 -11.37
CA LEU A 125 -10.61 2.01 -10.41
C LEU A 125 -10.04 0.75 -9.76
N LYS A 126 -8.72 0.57 -9.83
CA LYS A 126 -7.99 -0.49 -9.15
C LYS A 126 -7.20 0.07 -7.98
N VAL A 127 -7.26 -0.64 -6.85
CA VAL A 127 -6.42 -0.38 -5.67
C VAL A 127 -5.63 -1.65 -5.33
N THR A 128 -4.33 -1.49 -5.07
CA THR A 128 -3.42 -2.57 -4.65
C THR A 128 -3.30 -2.61 -3.13
N LEU A 129 -3.30 -3.82 -2.56
CA LEU A 129 -2.97 -4.11 -1.17
C LEU A 129 -1.88 -5.17 -1.13
N PRO A 130 -0.95 -5.15 -0.17
CA PRO A 130 -0.05 -6.26 0.04
C PRO A 130 -0.84 -7.49 0.54
N GLY A 131 -0.44 -8.69 0.11
CA GLY A 131 -0.99 -9.92 0.63
C GLY A 131 -0.39 -10.31 2.00
N PRO A 132 -1.09 -11.17 2.77
CA PRO A 132 -0.70 -11.52 4.13
C PRO A 132 0.65 -12.25 4.21
N MET A 133 1.00 -13.10 3.22
CA MET A 133 2.29 -13.81 3.24
C MET A 133 3.45 -12.86 2.95
N THR A 134 3.31 -11.93 2.00
CA THR A 134 4.32 -10.89 1.74
C THR A 134 4.51 -9.98 2.97
N ILE A 135 3.42 -9.61 3.66
CA ILE A 135 3.53 -8.88 4.94
C ILE A 135 4.33 -9.69 5.95
N CYS A 136 3.97 -10.96 6.20
CA CYS A 136 4.67 -11.81 7.15
C CYS A 136 6.14 -12.06 6.76
N ASP A 137 6.51 -11.83 5.51
CA ASP A 137 7.87 -11.95 5.02
C ASP A 137 8.70 -10.67 5.18
N THR A 138 8.11 -9.61 5.72
CA THR A 138 8.73 -8.30 5.94
C THR A 138 8.54 -7.78 7.37
N LEU A 139 8.08 -8.66 8.28
CA LEU A 139 7.89 -8.40 9.71
C LEU A 139 8.29 -9.63 10.53
N ALA A 140 8.92 -9.40 11.67
CA ALA A 140 9.19 -10.46 12.63
C ALA A 140 7.98 -10.68 13.56
N ASP A 141 7.66 -11.95 13.82
CA ASP A 141 6.64 -12.33 14.80
C ASP A 141 7.25 -12.42 16.21
N GLY A 142 6.86 -11.50 17.09
CA GLY A 142 7.20 -11.52 18.51
C GLY A 142 5.99 -11.71 19.43
N TYR A 143 4.81 -12.05 18.90
CA TYR A 143 3.56 -12.12 19.68
C TYR A 143 2.71 -13.36 19.40
N TYR A 144 2.43 -13.69 18.13
CA TYR A 144 1.50 -14.77 17.76
C TYR A 144 2.12 -16.15 17.93
N GLY A 145 3.44 -16.27 17.82
CA GLY A 145 4.21 -17.50 18.03
C GLY A 145 4.15 -18.47 16.86
N ARG A 146 3.19 -18.31 15.95
CA ARG A 146 3.07 -19.05 14.70
C ARG A 146 2.81 -18.10 13.55
N ARG A 147 3.61 -18.24 12.50
CA ARG A 147 3.50 -17.40 11.29
C ARG A 147 2.13 -17.51 10.64
N GLU A 148 1.49 -18.68 10.67
CA GLU A 148 0.13 -18.83 10.10
C GLU A 148 -0.91 -18.02 10.88
N ASP A 149 -0.80 -17.96 12.20
CA ASP A 149 -1.75 -17.23 13.05
C ASP A 149 -1.60 -15.71 12.84
N MET A 150 -0.35 -15.22 12.69
CA MET A 150 -0.08 -13.84 12.28
C MET A 150 -0.59 -13.54 10.87
N ALA A 151 -0.38 -14.44 9.90
CA ALA A 151 -0.84 -14.27 8.52
C ALA A 151 -2.37 -14.21 8.44
N MET A 152 -3.07 -15.08 9.17
CA MET A 152 -4.53 -15.05 9.27
C MET A 152 -5.02 -13.75 9.89
N ARG A 153 -4.34 -13.22 10.90
CA ARG A 153 -4.70 -11.92 11.46
C ARG A 153 -4.53 -10.78 10.45
N PHE A 154 -3.46 -10.76 9.67
CA PHE A 154 -3.32 -9.79 8.58
C PHE A 154 -4.40 -9.96 7.51
N ALA A 155 -4.77 -11.20 7.16
CA ALA A 155 -5.85 -11.46 6.21
C ALA A 155 -7.20 -10.89 6.67
N GLU A 156 -7.52 -10.97 7.97
CA GLU A 156 -8.72 -10.34 8.54
C GLU A 156 -8.70 -8.81 8.39
N LEU A 157 -7.57 -8.17 8.73
CA LEU A 157 -7.40 -6.72 8.63
C LEU A 157 -7.49 -6.24 7.18
N LEU A 158 -6.82 -6.96 6.27
CA LEU A 158 -6.86 -6.71 4.83
C LEU A 158 -8.26 -6.92 4.25
N ASN A 159 -9.03 -7.91 4.75
CA ASN A 159 -10.41 -8.11 4.33
C ASN A 159 -11.31 -6.92 4.71
N ALA A 160 -11.14 -6.39 5.92
CA ALA A 160 -11.85 -5.19 6.36
C ALA A 160 -11.49 -3.97 5.49
N GLU A 161 -10.20 -3.76 5.22
CA GLU A 161 -9.73 -2.69 4.33
C GLU A 161 -10.29 -2.84 2.91
N ALA A 162 -10.24 -4.05 2.33
CA ALA A 162 -10.76 -4.31 0.99
C ALA A 162 -12.25 -4.01 0.87
N LYS A 163 -13.06 -4.36 1.90
CA LYS A 163 -14.50 -4.03 1.91
C LYS A 163 -14.74 -2.53 1.95
N GLU A 164 -13.95 -1.79 2.73
CA GLU A 164 -14.04 -0.33 2.80
C GLU A 164 -13.57 0.34 1.50
N LEU A 165 -12.55 -0.21 0.83
CA LEU A 165 -12.12 0.25 -0.49
C LEU A 165 -13.19 0.05 -1.56
N VAL A 166 -13.89 -1.09 -1.55
CA VAL A 166 -15.05 -1.33 -2.42
C VAL A 166 -16.15 -0.31 -2.11
N ALA A 167 -16.44 -0.05 -0.84
CA ALA A 167 -17.42 0.95 -0.43
C ALA A 167 -17.01 2.39 -0.85
N ALA A 168 -15.71 2.68 -0.89
CA ALA A 168 -15.14 3.93 -1.38
C ALA A 168 -15.13 4.05 -2.93
N GLY A 169 -15.51 2.99 -3.64
CA GLY A 169 -15.68 3.01 -5.10
C GLY A 169 -14.58 2.32 -5.91
N ALA A 170 -13.72 1.50 -5.28
CA ALA A 170 -12.80 0.63 -6.01
C ALA A 170 -13.58 -0.49 -6.75
N ASP A 171 -13.29 -0.66 -8.03
CA ASP A 171 -13.87 -1.71 -8.88
C ASP A 171 -13.04 -3.01 -8.86
N VAL A 172 -11.75 -2.89 -8.56
CA VAL A 172 -10.80 -4.01 -8.53
C VAL A 172 -9.89 -3.85 -7.31
N ILE A 173 -9.85 -4.87 -6.46
CA ILE A 173 -8.84 -4.99 -5.39
C ILE A 173 -7.81 -6.02 -5.84
N GLN A 174 -6.55 -5.61 -5.92
CA GLN A 174 -5.42 -6.48 -6.22
C GLN A 174 -4.64 -6.76 -4.94
N PHE A 175 -4.28 -8.03 -4.71
CA PHE A 175 -3.37 -8.42 -3.64
C PHE A 175 -2.00 -8.79 -4.23
N ASP A 176 -0.94 -8.11 -3.78
CA ASP A 176 0.43 -8.36 -4.22
C ASP A 176 1.11 -9.35 -3.28
N GLU A 177 1.45 -10.54 -3.80
CA GLU A 177 1.96 -11.67 -3.00
C GLU A 177 3.23 -12.30 -3.58
#